data_AF-A0A7V2EF54-F1
#
_entry.id   AF-A0A7V2EF54-F1
#
_cell.length_a   1.000
_cell.length_b   1.000
_cell.length_c   1.000
_cell.angle_alpha   90.00
_cell.angle_beta   90.00
_cell.angle_gamma   90.00
#
_symmetry.space_group_name_H-M   'P 1'
#
loop_
_entity.id
_entity.type
_entity.pdbx_description
1 polymer ?
#
loop_
_entity_poly.entity_id
_entity_poly.type
_entity_poly.pdbx_seq_one_letter_code
_entity_poly.pdbx_strand_id
1 'polypeptide(L)'
;LQQKEESEKAFARALSLQPNIVIWDQLSSARADWGDFAGARQAAEEILKRAPNHPLGLFRLGYVAALEGDFALCEKLFSQLYPKTNLLLDLLNWGTCAFYLGNLEKALELYTEAQTKAPNDYRSYLNLADTYFWLGDRQKAQLHYQKALELLEANPHPQRYWRDRARILAHLGRLEDAVLAAQKGFEENPNRNWNAFVVAEVAALAGDKTSMMAYTRKALQLRAPKAWFAGPEFAPYRNMPEFQALFKASP
;
A
#
# COMPACT_ATOMS: atom_id res chain seq x y z
N LEU A 1 13.93 3.01 -18.89
CA LEU A 1 13.73 1.81 -19.73
C LEU A 1 15.03 1.02 -19.84
N GLN A 2 16.13 1.64 -20.25
CA GLN A 2 17.47 1.01 -20.32
C GLN A 2 17.91 0.29 -19.03
N GLN A 3 17.80 0.93 -17.86
CA GLN A 3 18.14 0.29 -16.58
C GLN A 3 17.25 -0.93 -16.23
N LYS A 4 15.98 -0.94 -16.66
CA LYS A 4 15.07 -2.08 -16.43
C LYS A 4 15.51 -3.28 -17.28
N GLU A 5 15.79 -3.04 -18.56
CA GLU A 5 16.25 -4.09 -19.49
C GLU A 5 17.61 -4.67 -19.10
N GLU A 6 18.54 -3.82 -18.66
CA GLU A 6 19.85 -4.27 -18.15
C GLU A 6 19.67 -5.13 -16.89
N SER A 7 18.78 -4.73 -15.98
CA SER A 7 18.46 -5.49 -14.77
C SER A 7 17.79 -6.83 -15.10
N GLU A 8 16.83 -6.88 -16.03
CA GLU A 8 16.21 -8.13 -16.52
C GLU A 8 17.26 -9.09 -17.10
N LYS A 9 18.19 -8.58 -17.93
CA LYS A 9 19.29 -9.40 -18.48
C LYS A 9 20.20 -9.94 -17.37
N ALA A 10 20.49 -9.13 -16.36
CA ALA A 10 21.31 -9.55 -15.22
C ALA A 10 20.62 -10.65 -14.40
N PHE A 11 19.31 -10.51 -14.13
CA PHE A 11 18.53 -11.55 -13.46
C PHE A 11 18.44 -12.84 -14.28
N ALA A 12 18.19 -12.74 -15.59
CA ALA A 12 18.16 -13.91 -16.48
C ALA A 12 19.51 -14.64 -16.48
N ARG A 13 20.62 -13.91 -16.53
CA ARG A 13 21.97 -14.50 -16.41
C ARG A 13 22.18 -15.15 -15.05
N ALA A 14 21.85 -14.47 -13.95
CA ALA A 14 22.00 -15.02 -12.60
C ALA A 14 21.19 -16.31 -12.42
N LEU A 15 19.94 -16.33 -12.90
CA LEU A 15 19.08 -17.51 -12.89
C LEU A 15 19.61 -18.64 -13.78
N SER A 16 20.27 -18.33 -14.90
CA SER A 16 20.89 -19.36 -15.75
C SER A 16 22.13 -20.00 -15.11
N LEU A 17 22.88 -19.25 -14.30
CA LEU A 17 24.09 -19.73 -13.63
C LEU A 17 23.78 -20.49 -12.34
N GLN A 18 22.86 -19.94 -11.52
CA GLN A 18 22.47 -20.55 -10.25
C GLN A 18 21.03 -20.18 -9.90
N PRO A 19 20.02 -20.94 -10.35
CA PRO A 19 18.64 -20.69 -9.97
C PRO A 19 18.47 -20.86 -8.45
N ASN A 20 18.07 -19.80 -7.76
CA ASN A 20 17.73 -19.85 -6.33
C ASN A 20 16.58 -18.91 -5.99
N ILE A 21 15.92 -19.17 -4.85
CA ILE A 21 14.74 -18.41 -4.42
C ILE A 21 15.03 -16.94 -4.11
N VAL A 22 16.27 -16.58 -3.77
CA VAL A 22 16.67 -15.20 -3.45
C VAL A 22 16.72 -14.34 -4.71
N ILE A 23 17.19 -14.90 -5.82
CA ILE A 23 17.22 -14.18 -7.11
C ILE A 23 15.79 -13.97 -7.62
N TRP A 24 14.92 -14.97 -7.48
CA TRP A 24 13.49 -14.83 -7.81
C TRP A 24 12.79 -13.78 -6.93
N ASP A 25 13.13 -13.73 -5.64
CA ASP A 25 12.65 -12.70 -4.71
C ASP A 25 13.05 -11.28 -5.14
N GLN A 26 14.32 -11.10 -5.49
CA GLN A 26 14.85 -9.82 -5.96
C GLN A 26 14.22 -9.41 -7.29
N LEU A 27 14.06 -10.35 -8.23
CA LEU A 27 13.38 -10.11 -9.49
C LEU A 27 11.91 -9.72 -9.27
N SER A 28 11.20 -10.42 -8.38
CA SER A 28 9.82 -10.10 -8.01
C SER A 28 9.73 -8.68 -7.44
N SER A 29 10.61 -8.32 -6.50
CA SER A 29 10.67 -6.98 -5.91
C SER A 29 10.93 -5.90 -6.95
N ALA A 30 11.93 -6.11 -7.82
CA ALA A 30 12.31 -5.14 -8.84
C ALA A 30 11.17 -4.91 -9.85
N ARG A 31 10.52 -6.00 -10.30
CA ARG A 31 9.36 -5.91 -11.20
C ARG A 31 8.18 -5.19 -10.56
N ALA A 32 7.93 -5.44 -9.28
CA ALA A 32 6.90 -4.70 -8.54
C ALA A 32 7.21 -3.20 -8.47
N ASP A 33 8.46 -2.82 -8.19
CA ASP A 33 8.89 -1.42 -8.18
C ASP A 33 8.81 -0.76 -9.57
N TRP A 34 8.94 -1.55 -10.63
CA TRP A 34 8.79 -1.10 -12.02
C TRP A 34 7.33 -0.99 -12.49
N GLY A 35 6.36 -1.46 -11.69
CA GLY A 35 4.94 -1.55 -12.04
C GLY A 35 4.56 -2.78 -12.85
N ASP A 36 5.49 -3.72 -13.08
CA ASP A 36 5.23 -5.00 -13.71
C ASP A 36 4.74 -6.03 -12.69
N PHE A 37 3.50 -5.88 -12.24
CA PHE A 37 2.92 -6.77 -11.23
C PHE A 37 2.73 -8.20 -11.74
N ALA A 38 2.41 -8.39 -13.02
CA ALA A 38 2.29 -9.70 -13.63
C ALA A 38 3.63 -10.45 -13.61
N GLY A 39 4.72 -9.80 -14.05
CA GLY A 39 6.05 -10.40 -13.97
C GLY A 39 6.55 -10.58 -12.54
N ALA A 40 6.17 -9.69 -11.61
CA ALA A 40 6.47 -9.83 -10.19
C ALA A 40 5.78 -11.04 -9.57
N ARG A 41 4.50 -11.28 -9.93
CA ARG A 41 3.70 -12.44 -9.52
C ARG A 41 4.34 -13.73 -10.01
N GLN A 42 4.69 -13.81 -11.30
CA GLN A 42 5.36 -14.97 -11.88
C GLN A 42 6.66 -15.31 -11.13
N ALA A 43 7.48 -14.30 -10.83
CA ALA A 43 8.71 -14.51 -10.07
C ALA A 43 8.44 -15.00 -8.63
N ALA A 44 7.40 -14.49 -7.96
CA ALA A 44 6.99 -14.97 -6.63
C ALA A 44 6.44 -16.41 -6.66
N GLU A 45 5.68 -16.78 -7.69
CA GLU A 45 5.17 -18.15 -7.89
C GLU A 45 6.31 -19.14 -8.14
N GLU A 46 7.37 -18.73 -8.85
CA GLU A 46 8.56 -19.55 -9.06
C GLU A 46 9.32 -19.84 -7.74
N ILE A 47 9.23 -18.97 -6.72
CA ILE A 47 9.73 -19.27 -5.37
C ILE A 47 8.94 -20.42 -4.76
N LEU A 48 7.61 -20.33 -4.77
CA LEU A 48 6.72 -21.33 -4.16
C LEU A 48 6.70 -22.67 -4.91
N LYS A 49 6.96 -22.66 -6.23
CA LYS A 49 7.15 -23.89 -7.01
C LYS A 49 8.39 -24.68 -6.58
N ARG A 50 9.48 -23.98 -6.23
CA ARG A 50 10.74 -24.60 -5.77
C ARG A 50 10.71 -24.94 -4.29
N ALA A 51 10.07 -24.10 -3.49
CA ALA A 51 9.95 -24.26 -2.05
C ALA A 51 8.50 -23.99 -1.62
N PRO A 52 7.62 -25.02 -1.70
CA PRO A 52 6.23 -24.90 -1.28
C PRO A 52 6.12 -24.40 0.16
N ASN A 53 5.21 -23.45 0.41
CA ASN A 53 4.97 -22.84 1.72
C ASN A 53 6.19 -22.14 2.36
N HIS A 54 7.22 -21.80 1.59
CA HIS A 54 8.37 -21.07 2.09
C HIS A 54 7.99 -19.63 2.47
N PRO A 55 8.38 -19.11 3.66
CA PRO A 55 7.99 -17.78 4.14
C PRO A 55 8.25 -16.66 3.13
N LEU A 56 9.42 -16.67 2.48
CA LEU A 56 9.78 -15.67 1.46
C LEU A 56 8.81 -15.65 0.27
N GLY A 57 8.40 -16.82 -0.22
CA GLY A 57 7.47 -16.93 -1.35
C GLY A 57 6.05 -16.50 -0.97
N LEU A 58 5.60 -16.88 0.24
CA LEU A 58 4.31 -16.45 0.78
C LEU A 58 4.28 -14.92 0.93
N PHE A 59 5.34 -14.33 1.50
CA PHE A 59 5.47 -12.88 1.65
C PHE A 59 5.43 -12.16 0.30
N ARG A 60 6.25 -12.59 -0.66
CA ARG A 60 6.31 -11.93 -1.97
C ARG A 60 5.03 -12.04 -2.75
N LEU A 61 4.44 -13.23 -2.83
CA LEU A 61 3.18 -13.40 -3.55
C LEU A 61 2.05 -12.65 -2.86
N GLY A 62 2.01 -12.63 -1.52
CA GLY A 62 1.02 -11.86 -0.75
C GLY A 62 1.16 -10.37 -0.99
N TYR A 63 2.39 -9.84 -0.98
CA TYR A 63 2.66 -8.44 -1.25
C TYR A 63 2.28 -8.04 -2.68
N VAL A 64 2.63 -8.86 -3.69
CA VAL A 64 2.24 -8.60 -5.08
C VAL A 64 0.73 -8.68 -5.27
N ALA A 65 0.06 -9.65 -4.64
CA ALA A 65 -1.40 -9.76 -4.67
C ALA A 65 -2.07 -8.49 -4.12
N ALA A 66 -1.53 -7.90 -3.05
CA ALA A 66 -2.01 -6.62 -2.52
C ALA A 66 -1.82 -5.46 -3.52
N LEU A 67 -0.70 -5.41 -4.24
CA LEU A 67 -0.44 -4.39 -5.28
C LEU A 67 -1.39 -4.52 -6.48
N GLU A 68 -1.82 -5.73 -6.81
CA GLU A 68 -2.79 -6.01 -7.87
C GLU A 68 -4.24 -5.81 -7.42
N GLY A 69 -4.46 -5.64 -6.11
CA GLY A 69 -5.80 -5.53 -5.53
C GLY A 69 -6.49 -6.88 -5.28
N ASP A 70 -5.78 -8.00 -5.43
CA ASP A 70 -6.22 -9.34 -5.05
C ASP A 70 -6.07 -9.54 -3.54
N PHE A 71 -6.86 -8.78 -2.78
CA PHE A 71 -6.77 -8.76 -1.32
C PHE A 71 -7.21 -10.10 -0.70
N ALA A 72 -8.02 -10.89 -1.40
CA ALA A 72 -8.41 -12.24 -0.95
C ALA A 72 -7.21 -13.21 -0.98
N LEU A 73 -6.44 -13.22 -2.07
CA LEU A 73 -5.19 -14.00 -2.11
C LEU A 73 -4.17 -13.45 -1.11
N CYS A 74 -4.04 -12.13 -1.00
CA CYS A 74 -3.16 -11.51 -0.02
C CYS A 74 -3.47 -11.99 1.42
N GLU A 75 -4.73 -11.89 1.85
CA GLU A 75 -5.16 -12.31 3.20
C GLU A 75 -4.86 -13.80 3.43
N LYS A 76 -5.17 -14.65 2.44
CA LYS A 76 -4.87 -16.08 2.50
C LYS A 76 -3.38 -16.37 2.68
N LEU A 77 -2.51 -15.61 2.03
CA LEU A 77 -1.06 -15.83 2.10
C LEU A 77 -0.47 -15.31 3.40
N PHE A 78 -0.88 -14.12 3.87
CA PHE A 78 -0.38 -13.59 5.13
C PHE A 78 -0.90 -14.35 6.36
N SER A 79 -2.13 -14.87 6.34
CA SER A 79 -2.64 -15.75 7.40
C SER A 79 -1.86 -17.07 7.51
N GLN A 80 -1.28 -17.57 6.41
CA GLN A 80 -0.37 -18.72 6.43
C GLN A 80 1.06 -18.35 6.82
N LEU A 81 1.50 -17.13 6.48
CA LEU A 81 2.84 -16.64 6.74
C LEU A 81 3.05 -16.29 8.22
N TYR A 82 2.14 -15.52 8.80
CA TYR A 82 2.32 -14.93 10.13
C TYR A 82 2.62 -15.97 11.23
N PRO A 83 1.94 -17.13 11.31
CA PRO A 83 2.28 -18.16 12.30
C PRO A 83 3.69 -18.74 12.16
N LYS A 84 4.34 -18.60 10.99
CA LYS A 84 5.70 -19.11 10.73
C LYS A 84 6.78 -18.11 11.11
N THR A 85 6.50 -16.82 10.98
CA THR A 85 7.49 -15.74 11.07
C THR A 85 7.32 -14.91 12.33
N ASN A 86 6.07 -14.72 12.79
CA ASN A 86 5.71 -13.85 13.90
C ASN A 86 6.33 -12.43 13.76
N LEU A 87 6.37 -11.89 12.53
CA LEU A 87 6.96 -10.58 12.23
C LEU A 87 5.89 -9.49 12.21
N LEU A 88 6.26 -8.31 12.70
CA LEU A 88 5.41 -7.11 12.69
C LEU A 88 4.92 -6.77 11.28
N LEU A 89 5.81 -6.85 10.29
CA LEU A 89 5.48 -6.50 8.91
C LEU A 89 4.38 -7.39 8.32
N ASP A 90 4.34 -8.66 8.72
CA ASP A 90 3.34 -9.61 8.25
C ASP A 90 1.97 -9.30 8.83
N LEU A 91 1.89 -8.90 10.12
CA LEU A 91 0.65 -8.40 10.72
C LEU A 91 0.13 -7.14 10.01
N LEU A 92 1.02 -6.17 9.75
CA LEU A 92 0.65 -4.92 9.09
C LEU A 92 0.11 -5.17 7.67
N ASN A 93 0.76 -6.07 6.91
CA ASN A 93 0.31 -6.40 5.58
C ASN A 93 -0.98 -7.25 5.60
N TRP A 94 -1.12 -8.19 6.54
CA TRP A 94 -2.35 -8.96 6.71
C TRP A 94 -3.53 -8.03 7.03
N GLY A 95 -3.35 -7.13 8.00
CA GLY A 95 -4.35 -6.14 8.36
C GLY A 95 -4.73 -5.24 7.18
N THR A 96 -3.77 -4.89 6.32
CA THR A 96 -4.03 -4.10 5.11
C THR A 96 -4.95 -4.85 4.16
N CYS A 97 -4.75 -6.16 4.03
CA CYS A 97 -5.57 -6.99 3.16
C CYS A 97 -6.97 -7.22 3.74
N ALA A 98 -7.09 -7.45 5.05
CA ALA A 98 -8.39 -7.48 5.73
C ALA A 98 -9.15 -6.14 5.59
N PHE A 99 -8.45 -5.01 5.76
CA PHE A 99 -9.01 -3.67 5.64
C PHE A 99 -9.61 -3.43 4.24
N TYR A 100 -8.87 -3.70 3.17
CA TYR A 100 -9.38 -3.50 1.80
C TYR A 100 -10.40 -4.55 1.34
N LEU A 101 -10.52 -5.69 2.05
CA LEU A 101 -11.66 -6.61 1.92
C LEU A 101 -12.91 -6.10 2.63
N GLY A 102 -12.82 -5.01 3.40
CA GLY A 102 -13.91 -4.47 4.21
C GLY A 102 -14.11 -5.22 5.54
N ASN A 103 -13.23 -6.16 5.90
CA ASN A 103 -13.25 -6.83 7.20
C ASN A 103 -12.53 -5.95 8.24
N LEU A 104 -13.17 -4.84 8.60
CA LEU A 104 -12.61 -3.80 9.45
C LEU A 104 -12.40 -4.30 10.89
N GLU A 105 -13.24 -5.20 11.38
CA GLU A 105 -13.08 -5.83 12.69
C GLU A 105 -11.80 -6.68 12.75
N LYS A 106 -11.52 -7.46 11.71
CA LYS A 106 -10.27 -8.23 11.64
C LYS A 106 -9.05 -7.33 11.47
N ALA A 107 -9.18 -6.25 10.69
CA ALA A 107 -8.12 -5.26 10.56
C ALA A 107 -7.79 -4.61 11.92
N LEU A 108 -8.80 -4.24 12.72
CA LEU A 108 -8.60 -3.76 14.09
C LEU A 108 -7.83 -4.77 14.94
N GLU A 109 -8.25 -6.05 14.96
CA GLU A 109 -7.57 -7.11 15.72
C GLU A 109 -6.08 -7.20 15.36
N LEU A 110 -5.78 -7.29 14.07
CA LEU A 110 -4.41 -7.46 13.55
C LEU A 110 -3.54 -6.22 13.83
N TYR A 111 -4.09 -5.03 13.66
CA TYR A 111 -3.35 -3.80 13.93
C TYR A 111 -3.18 -3.50 15.42
N THR A 112 -4.14 -3.89 16.26
CA THR A 112 -3.99 -3.85 17.72
C THR A 112 -2.88 -4.81 18.16
N GLU A 113 -2.82 -6.02 17.61
CA GLU A 113 -1.70 -6.94 17.87
C GLU A 113 -0.36 -6.33 17.41
N ALA A 114 -0.32 -5.72 16.22
CA ALA A 114 0.86 -5.03 15.71
C ALA A 114 1.30 -3.86 16.62
N GLN A 115 0.35 -3.10 17.15
CA GLN A 115 0.61 -2.03 18.12
C GLN A 115 1.16 -2.58 19.44
N THR A 116 0.60 -3.67 19.97
CA THR A 116 1.14 -4.32 21.18
C THR A 116 2.57 -4.84 20.97
N LYS A 117 2.84 -5.40 19.79
CA LYS A 117 4.16 -5.94 19.44
C LYS A 117 5.21 -4.84 19.26
N ALA A 118 4.83 -3.69 18.71
CA ALA A 118 5.72 -2.56 18.45
C ALA A 118 5.01 -1.23 18.78
N PRO A 119 4.97 -0.83 20.07
CA PRO A 119 4.21 0.35 20.52
C PRO A 119 4.80 1.70 20.05
N ASN A 120 6.00 1.70 19.46
CA ASN A 120 6.63 2.89 18.89
C ASN A 120 6.60 2.90 17.35
N ASP A 121 5.93 1.93 16.72
CA ASP A 121 5.78 1.91 15.27
C ASP A 121 4.57 2.73 14.85
N TYR A 122 4.81 3.86 14.18
CA TYR A 122 3.73 4.76 13.75
C TYR A 122 2.72 4.10 12.79
N ARG A 123 3.12 3.05 12.05
CA ARG A 123 2.27 2.42 11.02
C ARG A 123 1.10 1.69 11.66
N SER A 124 1.29 1.05 12.81
CA SER A 124 0.20 0.43 13.56
C SER A 124 -0.83 1.49 13.98
N TYR A 125 -0.40 2.66 14.44
CA TYR A 125 -1.29 3.76 14.80
C TYR A 125 -2.00 4.35 13.59
N LEU A 126 -1.28 4.59 12.49
CA LEU A 126 -1.86 5.08 11.23
C LEU A 126 -2.94 4.11 10.72
N ASN A 127 -2.63 2.82 10.66
CA ASN A 127 -3.55 1.81 10.18
C ASN A 127 -4.78 1.63 11.10
N LEU A 128 -4.61 1.72 12.43
CA LEU A 128 -5.73 1.77 13.37
C LEU A 128 -6.58 3.03 13.15
N ALA A 129 -5.95 4.18 12.92
CA ALA A 129 -6.65 5.44 12.67
C ALA A 129 -7.50 5.37 11.40
N ASP A 130 -6.93 4.84 10.30
CA ASP A 130 -7.64 4.58 9.05
C ASP A 130 -8.84 3.66 9.29
N THR A 131 -8.65 2.58 10.07
CA THR A 131 -9.72 1.62 10.38
C THR A 131 -10.84 2.24 11.21
N TYR A 132 -10.52 3.00 12.26
CA TYR A 132 -11.52 3.74 13.03
C TYR A 132 -12.24 4.80 12.19
N PHE A 133 -11.53 5.47 11.28
CA PHE A 133 -12.11 6.45 10.36
C PHE A 133 -13.14 5.80 9.43
N TRP A 134 -12.83 4.62 8.87
CA TRP A 134 -13.75 3.86 8.02
C TRP A 134 -14.95 3.30 8.78
N LEU A 135 -14.77 2.92 10.05
CA LEU A 135 -15.87 2.54 10.96
C LEU A 135 -16.71 3.73 11.43
N GLY A 136 -16.29 4.96 11.15
CA GLY A 136 -16.98 6.19 11.57
C GLY A 136 -16.68 6.65 13.00
N ASP A 137 -15.80 5.96 13.73
CA ASP A 137 -15.31 6.40 15.06
C ASP A 137 -14.25 7.50 14.89
N ARG A 138 -14.73 8.71 14.60
CA ARG A 138 -13.88 9.87 14.33
C ARG A 138 -13.01 10.24 15.52
N GLN A 139 -13.50 10.06 16.74
CA GLN A 139 -12.77 10.43 17.95
C GLN A 139 -11.53 9.53 18.14
N LYS A 140 -11.69 8.21 18.03
CA LYS A 140 -10.54 7.30 18.09
C LYS A 140 -9.60 7.49 16.92
N ALA A 141 -10.13 7.72 15.72
CA ALA A 141 -9.31 8.01 14.55
C ALA A 141 -8.38 9.22 14.80
N GLN A 142 -8.91 10.34 15.28
CA GLN A 142 -8.12 11.55 15.58
C GLN A 142 -6.99 11.28 16.59
N LEU A 143 -7.30 10.57 17.69
CA LEU A 143 -6.29 10.22 18.69
C LEU A 143 -5.15 9.38 18.10
N HIS A 144 -5.48 8.40 17.26
CA HIS A 144 -4.49 7.52 16.64
C HIS A 144 -3.69 8.23 15.55
N TYR A 145 -4.30 9.11 14.74
CA TYR A 145 -3.57 9.94 13.78
C TYR A 145 -2.58 10.87 14.47
N GLN A 146 -2.98 11.52 15.56
CA GLN A 146 -2.10 12.40 16.33
C GLN A 146 -0.88 11.61 16.84
N LYS A 147 -1.11 10.40 17.38
CA LYS A 147 -0.01 9.55 17.85
C LYS A 147 0.88 9.05 16.71
N ALA A 148 0.29 8.71 15.56
CA ALA A 148 1.05 8.34 14.37
C ALA A 148 1.94 9.48 13.90
N LEU A 149 1.45 10.74 13.91
CA LEU A 149 2.25 11.91 13.53
C LEU A 149 3.44 12.11 14.47
N GLU A 150 3.20 12.08 15.78
CA GLU A 150 4.25 12.21 16.80
C GLU A 150 5.38 11.20 16.59
N LEU A 151 5.02 9.93 16.38
CA LEU A 151 5.99 8.85 16.19
C LEU A 151 6.72 8.95 14.85
N LEU A 152 6.02 9.34 13.77
CA LEU A 152 6.61 9.53 12.45
C LEU A 152 7.62 10.68 12.45
N GLU A 153 7.34 11.78 13.15
CA GLU A 153 8.24 12.93 13.25
C GLU A 153 9.45 12.62 14.15
N ALA A 154 9.26 11.84 15.21
CA ALA A 154 10.35 11.39 16.08
C ALA A 154 11.29 10.38 15.39
N ASN A 155 10.76 9.53 14.50
CA ASN A 155 11.54 8.55 13.75
C ASN A 155 11.14 8.50 12.27
N PRO A 156 11.65 9.44 11.46
CA PRO A 156 11.31 9.52 10.05
C PRO A 156 11.78 8.30 9.26
N HIS A 157 10.87 7.72 8.47
CA HIS A 157 11.20 6.66 7.50
C HIS A 157 11.31 7.25 6.10
N PRO A 158 12.53 7.47 5.54
CA PRO A 158 12.73 8.33 4.37
C PRO A 158 11.91 7.92 3.15
N GLN A 159 11.76 6.61 2.88
CA GLN A 159 11.11 6.12 1.66
C GLN A 159 9.58 6.28 1.66
N ARG A 160 8.98 6.65 2.79
CA ARG A 160 7.52 6.73 2.98
C ARG A 160 7.08 8.01 3.71
N TYR A 161 8.04 8.80 4.21
CA TYR A 161 7.79 9.92 5.11
C TYR A 161 6.76 10.90 4.57
N TRP A 162 6.97 11.46 3.38
CA TRP A 162 6.08 12.50 2.84
C TRP A 162 4.66 12.02 2.60
N ARG A 163 4.52 10.81 2.04
CA ARG A 163 3.19 10.26 1.76
C ARG A 163 2.43 9.91 3.05
N ASP A 164 3.09 9.33 4.04
CA ASP A 164 2.42 8.92 5.28
C ASP A 164 2.09 10.16 6.12
N ARG A 165 3.01 11.16 6.14
CA ARG A 165 2.76 12.48 6.72
C ARG A 165 1.57 13.17 6.06
N ALA A 166 1.47 13.16 4.73
CA ALA A 166 0.37 13.78 4.00
C ALA A 166 -0.99 13.18 4.40
N ARG A 167 -1.10 11.85 4.43
CA ARG A 167 -2.33 11.16 4.84
C ARG A 167 -2.72 11.52 6.27
N ILE A 168 -1.78 11.42 7.20
CA ILE A 168 -2.02 11.74 8.61
C ILE A 168 -2.51 13.18 8.77
N LEU A 169 -1.84 14.15 8.15
CA LEU A 169 -2.22 15.56 8.21
C LEU A 169 -3.60 15.83 7.61
N ALA A 170 -3.92 15.19 6.49
CA ALA A 170 -5.22 15.36 5.84
C ALA A 170 -6.35 14.91 6.76
N HIS A 171 -6.20 13.75 7.40
CA HIS A 171 -7.20 13.25 8.34
C HIS A 171 -7.25 14.03 9.66
N LEU A 172 -6.17 14.70 10.07
CA LEU A 172 -6.16 15.67 11.17
C LEU A 172 -6.74 17.04 10.78
N GLY A 173 -7.19 17.23 9.54
CA GLY A 173 -7.74 18.50 9.04
C GLY A 173 -6.70 19.56 8.72
N ARG A 174 -5.40 19.24 8.78
CA ARG A 174 -4.28 20.12 8.42
C ARG A 174 -4.03 20.07 6.92
N LEU A 175 -5.06 20.48 6.14
CA LEU A 175 -5.12 20.25 4.70
C LEU A 175 -4.01 20.96 3.91
N GLU A 176 -3.64 22.19 4.28
CA GLU A 176 -2.56 22.93 3.62
C GLU A 176 -1.21 22.19 3.73
N ASP A 177 -0.86 21.76 4.94
CA ASP A 177 0.36 20.98 5.18
C ASP A 177 0.30 19.62 4.48
N ALA A 178 -0.89 19.02 4.40
CA ALA A 178 -1.12 17.75 3.74
C ALA A 178 -0.90 17.83 2.23
N VAL A 179 -1.39 18.89 1.58
CA VAL A 179 -1.19 19.13 0.14
C VAL A 179 0.29 19.28 -0.17
N LEU A 180 1.02 20.09 0.61
CA LEU A 180 2.47 20.27 0.43
C LEU A 180 3.24 18.94 0.62
N ALA A 181 2.87 18.14 1.62
CA ALA A 181 3.48 16.84 1.86
C ALA A 181 3.17 15.84 0.73
N ALA A 182 1.93 15.82 0.22
CA ALA A 182 1.52 14.94 -0.87
C ALA A 182 2.28 15.29 -2.16
N GLN A 183 2.44 16.58 -2.46
CA GLN A 183 3.23 17.06 -3.59
C GLN A 183 4.69 16.60 -3.50
N LYS A 184 5.37 16.82 -2.36
CA LYS A 184 6.74 16.35 -2.14
C LYS A 184 6.87 14.83 -2.33
N GLY A 185 5.96 14.06 -1.76
CA GLY A 185 5.96 12.60 -1.91
C GLY A 185 5.79 12.16 -3.36
N PHE A 186 4.94 12.85 -4.12
CA PHE A 186 4.76 12.59 -5.55
C PHE A 186 6.00 12.98 -6.38
N GLU A 187 6.61 14.13 -6.11
CA GLU A 187 7.82 14.59 -6.80
C GLU A 187 9.02 13.65 -6.61
N GLU A 188 9.20 13.09 -5.41
CA GLU A 188 10.28 12.14 -5.15
C GLU A 188 10.15 10.85 -5.97
N ASN A 189 8.93 10.36 -6.19
CA ASN A 189 8.67 9.13 -6.91
C ASN A 189 7.34 9.19 -7.70
N PRO A 190 7.31 9.87 -8.87
CA PRO A 190 6.07 10.16 -9.61
C PRO A 190 5.48 8.94 -10.31
N ASN A 191 6.26 7.86 -10.44
CA ASN A 191 5.84 6.61 -11.05
C ASN A 191 5.27 5.61 -10.04
N ARG A 192 5.20 5.98 -8.76
CA ARG A 192 4.63 5.13 -7.72
C ARG A 192 3.14 5.39 -7.57
N ASN A 193 2.31 4.38 -7.86
CA ASN A 193 0.85 4.48 -7.81
C ASN A 193 0.32 5.03 -6.47
N TRP A 194 0.93 4.61 -5.36
CA TRP A 194 0.58 5.05 -4.01
C TRP A 194 0.76 6.56 -3.82
N ASN A 195 1.80 7.16 -4.42
CA ASN A 195 2.03 8.59 -4.24
C ASN A 195 0.98 9.41 -4.99
N ALA A 196 0.59 8.97 -6.19
CA ALA A 196 -0.53 9.57 -6.91
C ALA A 196 -1.87 9.36 -6.17
N PHE A 197 -2.07 8.18 -5.58
CA PHE A 197 -3.25 7.91 -4.75
C PHE A 197 -3.34 8.86 -3.55
N VAL A 198 -2.24 9.08 -2.82
CA VAL A 198 -2.22 10.00 -1.67
C VAL A 198 -2.55 11.43 -2.09
N VAL A 199 -2.06 11.90 -3.24
CA VAL A 199 -2.47 13.22 -3.75
C VAL A 199 -3.98 13.26 -4.02
N ALA A 200 -4.56 12.21 -4.60
CA ALA A 200 -5.99 12.12 -4.84
C ALA A 200 -6.81 12.08 -3.55
N GLU A 201 -6.37 11.33 -2.55
CA GLU A 201 -6.99 11.22 -1.21
C GLU A 201 -6.97 12.58 -0.48
N VAL A 202 -5.82 13.25 -0.44
CA VAL A 202 -5.70 14.59 0.16
C VAL A 202 -6.58 15.60 -0.58
N ALA A 203 -6.59 15.59 -1.91
CA ALA A 203 -7.44 16.48 -2.71
C ALA A 203 -8.94 16.21 -2.47
N ALA A 204 -9.33 14.93 -2.33
CA ALA A 204 -10.70 14.55 -2.02
C ALA A 204 -11.15 15.14 -0.67
N LEU A 205 -10.33 15.00 0.36
CA LEU A 205 -10.56 15.55 1.71
C LEU A 205 -10.54 17.09 1.73
N ALA A 206 -9.72 17.71 0.88
CA ALA A 206 -9.65 19.16 0.74
C ALA A 206 -10.81 19.78 -0.08
N GLY A 207 -11.67 18.95 -0.70
CA GLY A 207 -12.72 19.43 -1.59
C GLY A 207 -12.20 19.88 -2.97
N ASP A 208 -10.92 19.65 -3.29
CA ASP A 208 -10.35 19.96 -4.60
C ASP A 208 -10.69 18.82 -5.59
N LYS A 209 -11.90 18.90 -6.14
CA LYS A 209 -12.40 17.97 -7.15
C LYS A 209 -11.47 17.86 -8.37
N THR A 210 -10.86 18.95 -8.80
CA THR A 210 -10.04 18.97 -10.02
C THR A 210 -8.78 18.13 -9.83
N SER A 211 -8.04 18.38 -8.76
CA SER A 211 -6.85 17.59 -8.43
C SER A 211 -7.21 16.15 -8.09
N MET A 212 -8.29 15.92 -7.34
CA MET A 212 -8.78 14.58 -7.02
C MET A 212 -9.01 13.75 -8.29
N MET A 213 -9.78 14.28 -9.25
CA MET A 213 -10.05 13.59 -10.53
C MET A 213 -8.78 13.31 -11.34
N ALA A 214 -7.86 14.28 -11.40
CA ALA A 214 -6.62 14.14 -12.15
C ALA A 214 -5.71 13.07 -11.56
N TYR A 215 -5.54 13.07 -10.24
CA TYR A 215 -4.64 12.15 -9.55
C TYR A 215 -5.26 10.76 -9.34
N THR A 216 -6.59 10.63 -9.21
CA THR A 216 -7.27 9.32 -9.31
C THR A 216 -7.00 8.68 -10.66
N ARG A 217 -7.16 9.43 -11.77
CA ARG A 217 -6.83 8.92 -13.11
C ARG A 217 -5.37 8.50 -13.21
N LYS A 218 -4.45 9.32 -12.70
CA LYS A 218 -3.02 9.03 -12.72
C LYS A 218 -2.68 7.77 -11.91
N ALA A 219 -3.22 7.63 -10.72
CA ALA A 219 -3.02 6.47 -9.87
C ALA A 219 -3.52 5.19 -10.54
N LEU A 220 -4.70 5.21 -11.16
CA LEU A 220 -5.25 4.07 -11.91
C LEU A 220 -4.43 3.74 -13.16
N GLN A 221 -3.90 4.74 -13.89
CA GLN A 221 -2.95 4.50 -14.99
C GLN A 221 -1.65 3.84 -14.51
N LEU A 222 -1.25 4.10 -13.26
CA LEU A 222 -0.14 3.43 -12.58
C LEU A 222 -0.56 2.11 -11.91
N ARG A 223 -1.74 1.57 -12.23
CA ARG A 223 -2.28 0.31 -11.70
C ARG A 223 -2.54 0.35 -10.19
N ALA A 224 -3.01 1.47 -9.65
CA ALA A 224 -3.53 1.48 -8.28
C ALA A 224 -4.76 0.55 -8.18
N PRO A 225 -4.85 -0.31 -7.14
CA PRO A 225 -6.06 -1.06 -6.82
C PRO A 225 -7.29 -0.16 -6.74
N LYS A 226 -8.36 -0.54 -7.42
CA LYS A 226 -9.62 0.22 -7.42
C LYS A 226 -10.22 0.33 -6.01
N ALA A 227 -9.98 -0.67 -5.16
CA ALA A 227 -10.44 -0.69 -3.76
C ALA A 227 -9.86 0.44 -2.91
N TRP A 228 -8.71 1.03 -3.29
CA TRP A 228 -8.15 2.17 -2.58
C TRP A 228 -9.08 3.40 -2.62
N PHE A 229 -9.96 3.50 -3.63
CA PHE A 229 -10.89 4.61 -3.80
C PHE A 229 -12.28 4.33 -3.19
N ALA A 230 -12.43 3.24 -2.42
CA ALA A 230 -13.69 2.85 -1.79
C ALA A 230 -13.94 3.52 -0.43
N GLY A 231 -12.98 4.28 0.09
CA GLY A 231 -13.08 4.87 1.43
C GLY A 231 -14.01 6.08 1.53
N PRO A 232 -14.32 6.52 2.77
CA PRO A 232 -15.23 7.63 3.05
C PRO A 232 -14.79 8.96 2.41
N GLU A 233 -13.49 9.17 2.23
CA GLU A 233 -12.90 10.35 1.59
C GLU A 233 -13.40 10.56 0.15
N PHE A 234 -13.71 9.48 -0.58
CA PHE A 234 -14.23 9.55 -1.94
C PHE A 234 -15.76 9.50 -2.02
N ALA A 235 -16.46 9.33 -0.89
CA ALA A 235 -17.91 9.19 -0.86
C ALA A 235 -18.66 10.36 -1.55
N PRO A 236 -18.26 11.65 -1.41
CA PRO A 236 -18.91 12.76 -2.11
C PRO A 236 -18.87 12.66 -3.64
N TYR A 237 -17.89 11.95 -4.20
CA TYR A 237 -17.62 11.91 -5.64
C TYR A 237 -18.11 10.61 -6.30
N ARG A 238 -18.45 9.59 -5.51
CA ARG A 238 -18.72 8.21 -5.98
C ARG A 238 -19.86 8.11 -7.00
N ASN A 239 -20.85 8.98 -6.90
CA ASN A 239 -22.02 8.99 -7.79
C ASN A 239 -21.84 9.91 -9.02
N MET A 240 -20.71 10.62 -9.13
CA MET A 240 -20.45 11.48 -10.28
C MET A 240 -20.12 10.62 -11.51
N PRO A 241 -20.79 10.83 -12.66
CA PRO A 241 -20.52 10.07 -13.88
C PRO A 241 -19.05 10.14 -14.32
N GLU A 242 -18.41 11.32 -14.21
CA GLU A 242 -17.00 11.46 -14.54
C GLU A 242 -16.07 10.64 -13.63
N PHE A 243 -16.37 10.54 -12.33
CA PHE A 243 -15.57 9.76 -11.39
C PHE A 243 -15.71 8.26 -11.68
N GLN A 244 -16.92 7.78 -11.90
CA GLN A 244 -17.18 6.39 -12.28
C GLN A 244 -16.52 6.00 -13.61
N ALA A 245 -16.46 6.93 -14.57
CA ALA A 245 -15.81 6.71 -15.85
C ALA A 245 -14.30 6.40 -15.72
N LEU A 246 -13.63 6.93 -14.70
CA LEU A 246 -12.20 6.66 -14.45
C LEU A 246 -11.92 5.16 -14.24
N PHE A 247 -12.82 4.46 -13.55
CA PHE A 247 -12.65 3.05 -13.20
C PHE A 247 -13.01 2.09 -14.34
N LYS A 248 -13.80 2.56 -15.32
CA LYS A 248 -14.13 1.83 -16.55
C LYS A 248 -13.03 1.95 -17.61
N ALA A 249 -12.40 3.11 -17.68
CA ALA A 249 -11.38 3.43 -18.68
C ALA A 249 -9.97 2.95 -18.29
N SER A 250 -9.76 2.56 -17.03
CA SER A 250 -8.45 2.15 -16.54
C SER A 250 -8.27 0.62 -16.63
N PRO A 251 -7.07 0.16 -17.06
CA PRO A 251 -6.75 -1.26 -17.19
C PRO A 251 -6.80 -2.02 -15.87
#